data_AF-A0AAD6G5W9-F1
#
_entry.id   AF-A0AAD6G5W9-F1
#
_cell.length_a   1.000
_cell.length_b   1.000
_cell.length_c   1.000
_cell.angle_alpha   90.00
_cell.angle_beta   90.00
_cell.angle_gamma   90.00
#
_symmetry.space_group_name_H-M   'P 1'
#
loop_
_entity.id
_entity.type
_entity.pdbx_description
1 polymer ?
#
loop_
_entity_poly.entity_id
_entity_poly.type
_entity_poly.pdbx_seq_one_letter_code
_entity_poly.pdbx_strand_id
1 'polypeptide(L)'
;MTPATKTEPSTIPLEDTKPSKSLDGDVSQDLAEGSSQVRRKVDWILLPLLGFCYFLQFLDKQTLSYASLLGMLQDNDLHGTQFSWTASIFYFGYIFWSYPTMFLSVRLPIGKYLGATVIVWAAVLMFHAACHNFTGLMITRFLLGAFEAAVAPGFSLVTGMWYTRREQPFRYGLWFLGNGMASMLGGLLAYAIGHLESGLAAWRYLFLIFGAITAAWGLVMFFLLPDTPSSTFWLSSTEREMAVRRVTADGQAGVKGTFRVSQVIEAL
;
A
#
# COMPACT_ATOMS: atom_id res chain seq x y z
N MET A 1 46.60 -19.85 -70.61
CA MET A 1 47.99 -20.10 -70.19
C MET A 1 48.26 -19.18 -69.02
N THR A 2 48.55 -19.76 -67.84
CA THR A 2 49.03 -19.12 -66.58
C THR A 2 48.04 -18.26 -65.75
N PRO A 3 48.14 -18.27 -64.40
CA PRO A 3 47.16 -18.96 -63.55
C PRO A 3 46.59 -18.12 -62.39
N ALA A 4 45.60 -18.69 -61.69
CA ALA A 4 44.98 -18.14 -60.49
C ALA A 4 45.91 -18.20 -59.27
N THR A 5 46.10 -17.06 -58.60
CA THR A 5 46.82 -16.96 -57.32
C THR A 5 45.83 -17.12 -56.16
N LYS A 6 45.96 -18.22 -55.42
CA LYS A 6 45.34 -18.43 -54.10
C LYS A 6 45.96 -17.46 -53.08
N THR A 7 45.16 -16.69 -52.38
CA THR A 7 45.54 -15.99 -51.14
C THR A 7 45.09 -16.81 -49.94
N GLU A 8 46.05 -17.35 -49.19
CA GLU A 8 45.88 -17.97 -47.88
C GLU A 8 45.46 -16.93 -46.82
N PRO A 9 44.67 -17.31 -45.79
CA PRO A 9 44.29 -16.40 -44.72
C PRO A 9 45.45 -16.24 -43.73
N SER A 10 45.87 -14.99 -43.49
CA SER A 10 46.89 -14.68 -42.47
C SER A 10 46.35 -14.98 -41.07
N THR A 11 46.96 -15.93 -40.39
CA THR A 11 46.79 -16.19 -38.95
C THR A 11 47.23 -14.97 -38.14
N ILE A 12 46.27 -14.31 -37.49
CA ILE A 12 46.51 -13.33 -36.44
C ILE A 12 46.97 -14.09 -35.19
N PRO A 13 48.10 -13.76 -34.55
CA PRO A 13 48.50 -14.37 -33.29
C PRO A 13 47.49 -14.01 -32.19
N LEU A 14 46.93 -15.02 -31.54
CA LEU A 14 46.11 -14.87 -30.34
C LEU A 14 47.02 -14.45 -29.20
N GLU A 15 47.09 -13.15 -28.93
CA GLU A 15 47.70 -12.61 -27.73
C GLU A 15 46.83 -12.98 -26.53
N ASP A 16 47.40 -13.79 -25.63
CA ASP A 16 46.81 -14.29 -24.39
C ASP A 16 46.26 -13.14 -23.51
N THR A 17 45.01 -12.77 -23.75
CA THR A 17 44.25 -11.91 -22.84
C THR A 17 43.78 -12.78 -21.69
N LYS A 18 44.49 -12.69 -20.56
CA LYS A 18 44.04 -13.23 -19.26
C LYS A 18 42.54 -12.92 -19.06
N PRO A 19 41.72 -13.88 -18.61
CA PRO A 19 40.31 -13.63 -18.40
C PRO A 19 40.14 -12.54 -17.33
N SER A 20 39.40 -11.50 -17.67
CA SER A 20 39.02 -10.35 -16.85
C SER A 20 38.11 -10.77 -15.68
N LYS A 21 38.60 -11.58 -14.75
CA LYS A 21 37.83 -12.09 -13.61
C LYS A 21 37.61 -11.04 -12.51
N SER A 22 38.35 -9.93 -12.53
CA SER A 22 38.26 -8.85 -11.52
C SER A 22 37.24 -7.76 -11.89
N LEU A 23 37.01 -7.49 -13.18
CA LEU A 23 36.10 -6.43 -13.63
C LEU A 23 34.63 -6.82 -13.45
N ASP A 24 34.27 -8.08 -13.71
CA ASP A 24 32.91 -8.59 -13.44
C ASP A 24 32.60 -8.67 -11.94
N GLY A 25 33.64 -8.88 -11.12
CA GLY A 25 33.55 -8.89 -9.66
C GLY A 25 33.27 -7.51 -9.07
N ASP A 26 34.06 -6.51 -9.45
CA ASP A 26 33.88 -5.12 -8.98
C ASP A 26 32.55 -4.53 -9.47
N VAL A 27 32.17 -4.76 -10.73
CA VAL A 27 30.88 -4.26 -11.26
C VAL A 27 29.69 -4.96 -10.59
N SER A 28 29.77 -6.27 -10.33
CA SER A 28 28.70 -6.98 -9.62
C SER A 28 28.60 -6.60 -8.13
N GLN A 29 29.73 -6.31 -7.49
CA GLN A 29 29.79 -5.85 -6.10
C GLN A 29 29.30 -4.41 -5.95
N ASP A 30 29.70 -3.49 -6.84
CA ASP A 30 29.21 -2.10 -6.86
C ASP A 30 27.70 -2.03 -7.13
N LEU A 31 27.19 -2.88 -8.02
CA LEU A 31 25.75 -3.02 -8.27
C LEU A 31 25.02 -3.60 -7.05
N ALA A 32 25.62 -4.55 -6.34
CA ALA A 32 25.05 -5.13 -5.12
C ALA A 32 25.00 -4.11 -3.97
N GLU A 33 26.09 -3.37 -3.74
CA GLU A 33 26.18 -2.33 -2.72
C GLU A 33 25.24 -1.17 -3.02
N GLY A 34 25.22 -0.67 -4.27
CA GLY A 34 24.27 0.35 -4.74
C GLY A 34 22.81 -0.08 -4.58
N SER A 35 22.49 -1.35 -4.88
CA SER A 35 21.13 -1.89 -4.68
C SER A 35 20.70 -1.92 -3.21
N SER A 36 21.65 -2.11 -2.28
CA SER A 36 21.38 -2.17 -0.85
C SER A 36 21.09 -0.79 -0.25
N GLN A 37 21.76 0.25 -0.76
CA GLN A 37 21.55 1.65 -0.34
C GLN A 37 20.18 2.15 -0.84
N VAL A 38 19.86 1.88 -2.10
CA VAL A 38 18.54 2.19 -2.67
C VAL A 38 17.43 1.47 -1.89
N ARG A 39 17.62 0.18 -1.59
CA ARG A 39 16.65 -0.58 -0.78
C ARG A 39 16.42 0.06 0.59
N ARG A 40 17.48 0.40 1.32
CA ARG A 40 17.35 1.06 2.64
C ARG A 40 16.61 2.40 2.55
N LYS A 41 16.89 3.20 1.51
CA LYS A 41 16.22 4.48 1.30
C LYS A 41 14.73 4.30 1.02
N VAL A 42 14.36 3.30 0.21
CA VAL A 42 12.96 2.92 -0.04
C VAL A 42 12.31 2.43 1.25
N ASP A 43 12.99 1.58 2.02
CA ASP A 43 12.49 1.06 3.29
C ASP A 43 12.14 2.18 4.28
N TRP A 44 13.02 3.17 4.41
CA TRP A 44 12.85 4.29 5.33
C TRP A 44 11.69 5.22 4.98
N ILE A 45 11.23 5.22 3.72
CA ILE A 45 10.12 6.07 3.28
C ILE A 45 8.82 5.26 3.18
N LEU A 46 8.87 4.11 2.49
CA LEU A 46 7.69 3.34 2.13
C LEU A 46 7.12 2.56 3.32
N LEU A 47 7.98 1.95 4.16
CA LEU A 47 7.51 1.14 5.28
C LEU A 47 6.82 1.92 6.38
N PRO A 48 7.34 3.08 6.88
CA PRO A 48 6.59 3.88 7.83
C PRO A 48 5.31 4.44 7.20
N LEU A 49 5.32 4.77 5.90
CA LEU A 49 4.15 5.25 5.19
C LEU A 49 3.00 4.22 5.19
N LEU A 50 3.31 2.99 4.76
CA LEU A 50 2.37 1.87 4.71
C LEU A 50 1.98 1.40 6.11
N GLY A 51 2.96 1.24 7.01
CA GLY A 51 2.74 0.77 8.38
C GLY A 51 1.86 1.71 9.20
N PHE A 52 2.07 3.02 9.10
CA PHE A 52 1.23 3.99 9.80
C PHE A 52 -0.17 4.08 9.18
N CYS A 53 -0.31 3.95 7.86
CA CYS A 53 -1.63 3.87 7.25
C CYS A 53 -2.39 2.61 7.70
N TYR A 54 -1.71 1.47 7.80
CA TYR A 54 -2.33 0.22 8.28
C TYR A 54 -2.67 0.29 9.78
N PHE A 55 -1.85 0.99 10.56
CA PHE A 55 -2.17 1.36 11.95
C PHE A 55 -3.47 2.16 12.03
N LEU A 56 -3.61 3.23 11.24
CA LEU A 56 -4.84 4.03 11.19
C LEU A 56 -6.03 3.19 10.72
N GLN A 57 -5.82 2.31 9.74
CA GLN A 57 -6.85 1.41 9.24
C GLN A 57 -7.44 0.53 10.32
N PHE A 58 -6.58 -0.05 11.16
CA PHE A 58 -7.04 -0.87 12.26
C PHE A 58 -7.69 -0.05 13.37
N LEU A 59 -7.14 1.14 13.65
CA LEU A 59 -7.69 2.08 14.62
C LEU A 59 -9.14 2.47 14.28
N ASP A 60 -9.40 2.78 13.01
CA ASP A 60 -10.70 3.19 12.51
C ASP A 60 -11.73 2.06 12.54
N LYS A 61 -11.31 0.79 12.34
CA LYS A 61 -12.20 -0.37 12.59
C LYS A 61 -12.61 -0.48 14.07
N GLN A 62 -11.65 -0.29 14.99
CA GLN A 62 -11.89 -0.41 16.44
C GLN A 62 -12.69 0.77 17.01
N THR A 63 -12.69 1.90 16.31
CA THR A 63 -13.40 3.14 16.67
C THR A 63 -14.88 2.90 16.95
N LEU A 64 -15.55 1.97 16.26
CA LEU A 64 -16.92 1.57 16.58
C LEU A 64 -17.06 1.01 17.99
N SER A 65 -16.13 0.13 18.37
CA SER A 65 -16.13 -0.53 19.67
C SER A 65 -15.78 0.45 20.79
N TYR A 66 -14.98 1.47 20.51
CA TYR A 66 -14.72 2.54 21.46
C TYR A 66 -15.91 3.49 21.58
N ALA A 67 -16.55 3.84 20.47
CA ALA A 67 -17.74 4.69 20.44
C ALA A 67 -18.91 4.07 21.21
N SER A 68 -19.10 2.75 21.16
CA SER A 68 -20.17 2.08 21.92
C SER A 68 -19.99 2.19 23.43
N LEU A 69 -18.74 2.28 23.91
CA LEU A 69 -18.42 2.52 25.33
C LEU A 69 -18.63 3.99 25.74
N LEU A 70 -18.59 4.92 24.79
CA LEU A 70 -18.72 6.36 24.99
C LEU A 70 -20.14 6.89 24.73
N GLY A 71 -21.16 6.03 24.86
CA GLY A 71 -22.57 6.43 24.81
C GLY A 71 -23.23 6.46 23.44
N MET A 72 -22.55 6.01 22.37
CA MET A 72 -23.11 5.98 21.01
C MET A 72 -24.41 5.15 20.91
N LEU A 73 -24.55 4.12 21.75
CA LEU A 73 -25.74 3.26 21.76
C LEU A 73 -26.99 4.01 22.23
N GLN A 74 -26.87 4.84 23.28
CA GLN A 74 -28.00 5.62 23.80
C GLN A 74 -28.32 6.81 22.87
N ASP A 75 -27.30 7.49 22.34
CA ASP A 75 -27.50 8.68 21.51
C ASP A 75 -28.15 8.39 20.15
N ASN A 76 -27.93 7.20 19.59
CA ASN A 76 -28.50 6.79 18.30
C ASN A 76 -29.65 5.77 18.44
N ASP A 77 -30.16 5.59 19.66
CA ASP A 77 -31.29 4.71 19.99
C ASP A 77 -31.13 3.28 19.41
N LEU A 78 -29.94 2.71 19.59
CA LEU A 78 -29.60 1.40 19.05
C LEU A 78 -30.12 0.28 19.95
N HIS A 79 -31.07 -0.51 19.45
CA HIS A 79 -31.71 -1.60 20.19
C HIS A 79 -31.21 -2.98 19.77
N GLY A 80 -31.03 -3.86 20.76
CA GLY A 80 -30.81 -5.30 20.55
C GLY A 80 -29.62 -5.63 19.62
N THR A 81 -29.91 -6.24 18.47
CA THR A 81 -28.91 -6.74 17.50
C THR A 81 -28.44 -5.69 16.50
N GLN A 82 -28.97 -4.46 16.53
CA GLN A 82 -28.63 -3.40 15.59
C GLN A 82 -27.15 -2.99 15.65
N PHE A 83 -26.55 -2.97 16.86
CA PHE A 83 -25.11 -2.72 17.00
C PHE A 83 -24.26 -3.75 16.24
N SER A 84 -24.60 -5.04 16.39
CA SER A 84 -23.93 -6.13 15.69
C SER A 84 -24.08 -6.01 14.17
N TRP A 85 -25.27 -5.66 13.68
CA TRP A 85 -25.49 -5.40 12.25
C TRP A 85 -24.67 -4.21 11.73
N THR A 86 -24.51 -3.16 12.53
CA THR A 86 -23.67 -1.99 12.20
C THR A 86 -22.20 -2.38 12.09
N ALA A 87 -21.72 -3.32 12.90
CA ALA A 87 -20.38 -3.87 12.78
C ALA A 87 -20.24 -4.78 11.56
N SER A 88 -21.24 -5.63 11.28
CA SER A 88 -21.19 -6.60 10.18
C SER A 88 -21.31 -5.98 8.79
N ILE A 89 -22.12 -4.92 8.62
CA ILE A 89 -22.36 -4.27 7.31
C ILE A 89 -21.08 -3.74 6.66
N PHE A 90 -20.08 -3.41 7.48
CA PHE A 90 -18.74 -3.06 7.03
C PHE A 90 -18.13 -4.14 6.12
N TYR A 91 -18.22 -5.42 6.52
CA TYR A 91 -17.64 -6.54 5.75
C TYR A 91 -18.39 -6.78 4.45
N PHE A 92 -19.70 -6.53 4.40
CA PHE A 92 -20.46 -6.59 3.16
C PHE A 92 -20.00 -5.51 2.17
N GLY A 93 -19.78 -4.28 2.64
CA GLY A 93 -19.19 -3.21 1.83
C GLY A 93 -17.78 -3.56 1.35
N TYR A 94 -16.98 -4.15 2.22
CA TYR A 94 -15.62 -4.60 1.91
C TYR A 94 -15.61 -5.65 0.79
N ILE A 95 -16.44 -6.68 0.90
CA ILE A 95 -16.56 -7.74 -0.12
C ILE A 95 -17.06 -7.15 -1.44
N PHE A 96 -18.10 -6.31 -1.39
CA PHE A 96 -18.66 -5.70 -2.59
C PHE A 96 -17.61 -4.88 -3.37
N TRP A 97 -16.78 -4.11 -2.67
CA TRP A 97 -15.77 -3.26 -3.30
C TRP A 97 -14.44 -3.96 -3.59
N SER A 98 -14.19 -5.13 -2.98
CA SER A 98 -12.98 -5.92 -3.23
C SER A 98 -12.78 -6.26 -4.71
N TYR A 99 -13.86 -6.54 -5.44
CA TYR A 99 -13.81 -6.85 -6.87
C TYR A 99 -13.53 -5.60 -7.73
N PRO A 100 -14.29 -4.50 -7.61
CA PRO A 100 -13.99 -3.23 -8.28
C PRO A 100 -12.56 -2.75 -8.01
N THR A 101 -12.10 -2.76 -6.76
CA THR A 101 -10.79 -2.20 -6.43
C THR A 101 -9.65 -3.01 -7.05
N MET A 102 -9.78 -4.34 -7.16
CA MET A 102 -8.75 -5.16 -7.79
C MET A 102 -8.60 -4.82 -9.27
N PHE A 103 -9.71 -4.54 -9.96
CA PHE A 103 -9.70 -4.10 -11.34
C PHE A 103 -9.17 -2.68 -11.53
N LEU A 104 -9.56 -1.75 -10.65
CA LEU A 104 -9.08 -0.36 -10.67
C LEU A 104 -7.58 -0.27 -10.39
N SER A 105 -7.08 -1.08 -9.45
CA SER A 105 -5.67 -1.06 -9.03
C SER A 105 -4.70 -1.43 -10.16
N VAL A 106 -5.15 -2.17 -11.19
CA VAL A 106 -4.32 -2.51 -12.35
C VAL A 106 -4.31 -1.40 -13.41
N ARG A 107 -5.35 -0.56 -13.46
CA ARG A 107 -5.54 0.46 -14.51
C ARG A 107 -5.16 1.85 -14.09
N LEU A 108 -5.28 2.16 -12.80
CA LEU A 108 -5.01 3.48 -12.26
C LEU A 108 -3.59 3.57 -11.70
N PRO A 109 -3.00 4.77 -11.67
CA PRO A 109 -1.78 5.02 -10.92
C PRO A 109 -2.02 4.68 -9.45
N ILE A 110 -1.37 3.61 -8.97
CA ILE A 110 -1.65 2.99 -7.66
C ILE A 110 -1.39 3.98 -6.51
N GLY A 111 -0.36 4.82 -6.63
CA GLY A 111 0.00 5.81 -5.60
C GLY A 111 -1.13 6.81 -5.34
N LYS A 112 -1.55 7.52 -6.39
CA LYS A 112 -2.67 8.47 -6.33
C LYS A 112 -4.00 7.80 -6.01
N TYR A 113 -4.26 6.61 -6.54
CA TYR A 113 -5.48 5.87 -6.24
C TYR A 113 -5.56 5.56 -4.74
N LEU A 114 -4.48 5.03 -4.15
CA LEU A 114 -4.46 4.71 -2.72
C LEU A 114 -4.62 5.97 -1.86
N GLY A 115 -3.86 7.03 -2.14
CA GLY A 115 -4.01 8.31 -1.42
C GLY A 115 -5.43 8.86 -1.50
N ALA A 116 -6.03 8.86 -2.69
CA ALA A 116 -7.41 9.33 -2.87
C ALA A 116 -8.42 8.45 -2.12
N THR A 117 -8.28 7.12 -2.16
CA THR A 117 -9.15 6.23 -1.40
C THR A 117 -9.03 6.44 0.10
N VAL A 118 -7.83 6.71 0.61
CA VAL A 118 -7.62 6.99 2.05
C VAL A 118 -8.29 8.30 2.46
N ILE A 119 -8.22 9.34 1.62
CA ILE A 119 -8.90 10.62 1.88
C ILE A 119 -10.43 10.44 1.88
N VAL A 120 -10.97 9.70 0.91
CA VAL A 120 -12.42 9.45 0.83
C VAL A 120 -12.89 8.61 2.02
N TRP A 121 -12.12 7.58 2.39
CA TRP A 121 -12.36 6.77 3.58
C TRP A 121 -12.36 7.61 4.86
N ALA A 122 -11.39 8.52 5.02
CA ALA A 122 -11.32 9.44 6.15
C ALA A 122 -12.52 10.42 6.19
N ALA A 123 -12.97 10.92 5.04
CA ALA A 123 -14.15 11.76 4.95
C ALA A 123 -15.42 11.00 5.39
N VAL A 124 -15.58 9.76 4.93
CA VAL A 124 -16.68 8.88 5.35
C VAL A 124 -16.61 8.61 6.86
N LEU A 125 -15.41 8.42 7.42
CA LEU A 125 -15.24 8.25 8.86
C LEU A 125 -15.71 9.49 9.64
N MET A 126 -15.33 10.70 9.22
CA MET A 126 -15.79 11.94 9.86
C MET A 126 -17.32 12.10 9.74
N PHE A 127 -17.93 11.69 8.63
CA PHE A 127 -19.39 11.73 8.47
C PHE A 127 -20.14 10.83 9.47
N HIS A 128 -19.50 9.83 10.08
CA HIS A 128 -20.13 9.04 11.14
C HIS A 128 -20.51 9.88 12.37
N ALA A 129 -19.74 10.93 12.68
CA ALA A 129 -20.04 11.82 13.79
C ALA A 129 -21.33 12.63 13.57
N ALA A 130 -21.76 12.79 12.31
CA ALA A 130 -22.99 13.48 11.93
C ALA A 130 -24.20 12.55 11.86
N CYS A 131 -24.05 11.24 12.06
CA CYS A 131 -25.16 10.30 12.02
C CYS A 131 -25.96 10.32 13.33
N HIS A 132 -27.28 10.50 13.21
CA HIS A 132 -28.23 10.51 14.34
C HIS A 132 -29.21 9.32 14.33
N ASN A 133 -29.07 8.40 13.36
CA ASN A 133 -29.99 7.29 13.19
C ASN A 133 -29.23 6.01 12.81
N PHE A 134 -29.86 4.87 13.06
CA PHE A 134 -29.34 3.54 12.70
C PHE A 134 -29.04 3.43 11.20
N THR A 135 -29.96 3.90 10.34
CA THR A 135 -29.81 3.84 8.89
C THR A 135 -28.59 4.59 8.39
N GLY A 136 -28.33 5.79 8.93
CA GLY A 136 -27.17 6.61 8.61
C GLY A 136 -25.88 5.90 8.99
N LEU A 137 -25.81 5.34 10.21
CA LEU A 137 -24.67 4.53 10.66
C LEU A 137 -24.43 3.32 9.74
N MET A 138 -25.48 2.62 9.30
CA MET A 138 -25.34 1.49 8.38
C MET A 138 -24.76 1.92 7.02
N ILE A 139 -25.29 3.00 6.43
CA ILE A 139 -24.84 3.50 5.12
C ILE A 139 -23.39 3.96 5.20
N THR A 140 -23.06 4.79 6.20
CA THR A 140 -21.68 5.29 6.35
C THR A 140 -20.72 4.14 6.61
N ARG A 141 -21.12 3.08 7.32
CA ARG A 141 -20.28 1.89 7.53
C ARG A 141 -20.12 1.00 6.33
N PHE A 142 -21.17 0.85 5.53
CA PHE A 142 -21.05 0.16 4.25
C PHE A 142 -20.06 0.89 3.33
N LEU A 143 -20.16 2.21 3.23
CA LEU A 143 -19.24 3.03 2.45
C LEU A 143 -17.81 2.98 3.00
N LEU A 144 -17.65 3.01 4.33
CA LEU A 144 -16.36 2.87 4.99
C LEU A 144 -15.68 1.55 4.56
N GLY A 145 -16.41 0.43 4.65
CA GLY A 145 -15.91 -0.88 4.23
C GLY A 145 -15.55 -0.93 2.76
N ALA A 146 -16.35 -0.29 1.90
CA ALA A 146 -16.08 -0.23 0.47
C ALA A 146 -14.73 0.45 0.19
N PHE A 147 -14.51 1.67 0.68
CA PHE A 147 -13.26 2.39 0.40
C PHE A 147 -12.04 1.75 1.07
N GLU A 148 -12.21 1.14 2.23
CA GLU A 148 -11.12 0.47 2.94
C GLU A 148 -10.64 -0.81 2.25
N ALA A 149 -11.48 -1.44 1.41
CA ALA A 149 -11.13 -2.63 0.65
C ALA A 149 -9.97 -2.43 -0.33
N ALA A 150 -9.72 -1.18 -0.75
CA ALA A 150 -8.66 -0.85 -1.69
C ALA A 150 -7.25 -0.91 -1.09
N VAL A 151 -7.14 -0.68 0.22
CA VAL A 151 -5.84 -0.45 0.89
C VAL A 151 -4.97 -1.71 0.88
N ALA A 152 -5.54 -2.85 1.29
CA ALA A 152 -4.80 -4.11 1.37
C ALA A 152 -4.21 -4.57 0.01
N PRO A 153 -5.00 -4.72 -1.08
CA PRO A 153 -4.45 -5.12 -2.38
C PRO A 153 -3.52 -4.05 -2.97
N GLY A 154 -3.82 -2.76 -2.76
CA GLY A 154 -2.94 -1.69 -3.19
C GLY A 154 -1.57 -1.74 -2.51
N PHE A 155 -1.52 -2.00 -1.21
CA PHE A 155 -0.26 -2.11 -0.46
C PHE A 155 0.53 -3.35 -0.88
N SER A 156 -0.16 -4.46 -1.16
CA SER A 156 0.48 -5.65 -1.74
C SER A 156 1.09 -5.35 -3.11
N LEU A 157 0.40 -4.62 -3.98
CA LEU A 157 0.92 -4.23 -5.30
C LEU A 157 2.13 -3.28 -5.17
N VAL A 158 2.04 -2.26 -4.31
CA VAL A 158 3.17 -1.35 -4.06
C VAL A 158 4.37 -2.14 -3.54
N THR A 159 4.17 -3.02 -2.54
CA THR A 159 5.27 -3.85 -2.01
C THR A 159 5.85 -4.75 -3.10
N GLY A 160 5.00 -5.34 -3.94
CA GLY A 160 5.42 -6.17 -5.06
C GLY A 160 6.13 -5.41 -6.20
N MET A 161 5.96 -4.09 -6.31
CA MET A 161 6.66 -3.26 -7.29
C MET A 161 8.04 -2.79 -6.83
N TRP A 162 8.27 -2.75 -5.52
CA TRP A 162 9.48 -2.20 -4.91
C TRP A 162 10.43 -3.26 -4.33
N TYR A 163 9.91 -4.44 -3.99
CA TYR A 163 10.65 -5.49 -3.29
C TYR A 163 10.67 -6.80 -4.05
N THR A 164 11.81 -7.50 -3.98
CA THR A 164 11.96 -8.85 -4.54
C THR A 164 11.14 -9.86 -3.75
N ARG A 165 10.82 -11.02 -4.34
CA ARG A 165 9.96 -12.05 -3.74
C ARG A 165 10.48 -12.55 -2.40
N ARG A 166 11.80 -12.56 -2.21
CA ARG A 166 12.45 -12.96 -0.95
C ARG A 166 12.27 -11.94 0.16
N GLU A 167 12.04 -10.67 -0.17
CA GLU A 167 11.96 -9.56 0.79
C GLU A 167 10.52 -9.23 1.17
N GLN A 168 9.56 -9.49 0.28
CA GLN A 168 8.14 -9.19 0.47
C GLN A 168 7.57 -9.73 1.81
N PRO A 169 7.79 -10.99 2.22
CA PRO A 169 7.17 -11.52 3.45
C PRO A 169 7.58 -10.75 4.71
N PHE A 170 8.85 -10.37 4.80
CA PHE A 170 9.35 -9.60 5.94
C PHE A 170 8.74 -8.19 5.97
N ARG A 171 8.58 -7.56 4.80
CA ARG A 171 7.96 -6.23 4.70
C ARG A 171 6.46 -6.28 4.97
N TYR A 172 5.78 -7.32 4.51
CA TYR A 172 4.40 -7.62 4.88
C TYR A 172 4.23 -7.72 6.39
N GLY A 173 5.10 -8.49 7.06
CA GLY A 173 5.11 -8.55 8.51
C GLY A 173 5.27 -7.17 9.16
N LEU A 174 6.20 -6.35 8.67
CA LEU A 174 6.53 -5.07 9.28
C LEU A 174 5.37 -4.06 9.25
N TRP A 175 4.69 -3.87 8.12
CA TRP A 175 3.53 -2.98 8.10
C TRP A 175 2.31 -3.60 8.79
N PHE A 176 2.22 -4.93 8.86
CA PHE A 176 1.17 -5.62 9.61
C PHE A 176 1.30 -5.44 11.13
N LEU A 177 2.51 -5.19 11.66
CA LEU A 177 2.72 -4.83 13.07
C LEU A 177 1.93 -3.58 13.48
N GLY A 178 1.60 -2.70 12.52
CA GLY A 178 0.74 -1.54 12.75
C GLY A 178 -0.60 -1.90 13.41
N ASN A 179 -1.17 -3.08 13.13
CA ASN A 179 -2.41 -3.55 13.77
C ASN A 179 -2.26 -3.74 15.28
N GLY A 180 -1.14 -4.34 15.70
CA GLY A 180 -0.86 -4.59 17.11
C GLY A 180 -0.69 -3.27 17.86
N MET A 181 0.07 -2.34 17.27
CA MET A 181 0.25 -0.99 17.82
C MET A 181 -1.09 -0.24 17.91
N ALA A 182 -1.95 -0.36 16.89
CA ALA A 182 -3.26 0.29 16.85
C ALA A 182 -4.19 -0.23 17.95
N SER A 183 -4.16 -1.53 18.23
CA SER A 183 -4.93 -2.13 19.32
C SER A 183 -4.52 -1.58 20.68
N MET A 184 -3.22 -1.41 20.91
CA MET A 184 -2.68 -0.92 22.19
C MET A 184 -2.90 0.58 22.37
N LEU A 185 -2.58 1.38 21.35
CA LEU A 185 -2.68 2.83 21.41
C LEU A 185 -4.12 3.33 21.24
N GLY A 186 -4.95 2.60 20.50
CA GLY A 186 -6.32 3.00 20.21
C GLY A 186 -7.20 3.09 21.45
N GLY A 187 -7.07 2.12 22.37
CA GLY A 187 -7.78 2.17 23.64
C GLY A 187 -7.35 3.34 24.52
N LEU A 188 -6.06 3.66 24.52
CA LEU A 188 -5.52 4.81 25.27
C LEU A 188 -6.01 6.15 24.70
N LEU A 189 -6.01 6.29 23.37
CA LEU A 189 -6.54 7.46 22.68
C LEU A 189 -8.05 7.61 22.93
N ALA A 190 -8.81 6.51 22.88
CA ALA A 190 -10.23 6.51 23.20
C ALA A 190 -10.50 6.96 24.65
N TYR A 191 -9.71 6.47 25.61
CA TYR A 191 -9.79 6.90 27.00
C TYR A 191 -9.51 8.40 27.16
N ALA A 192 -8.45 8.91 26.52
CA ALA A 192 -8.11 10.34 26.54
C ALA A 192 -9.23 11.21 25.95
N ILE A 193 -9.81 10.79 24.82
CA ILE A 193 -10.93 11.49 24.17
C ILE A 193 -12.21 11.42 25.01
N GLY A 194 -12.43 10.31 25.73
CA GLY A 194 -13.55 10.16 26.66
C GLY A 194 -13.55 11.16 27.82
N HIS A 195 -12.40 11.74 28.17
CA HIS A 195 -12.28 12.76 29.22
C HIS A 195 -12.47 14.20 28.72
N LEU A 196 -12.73 14.42 27.42
CA LEU A 196 -13.06 15.74 26.91
C LEU A 196 -14.49 16.12 27.33
N GLU A 197 -14.61 16.91 28.39
CA GLU A 197 -15.85 17.56 28.77
C GLU A 197 -16.09 18.78 27.85
N SER A 198 -16.84 18.56 26.78
CA SER A 198 -17.28 19.63 25.87
C SER A 198 -18.69 19.33 25.36
N GLY A 199 -19.38 20.32 24.80
CA GLY A 199 -20.83 20.24 24.50
C GLY A 199 -21.28 19.22 23.43
N LEU A 200 -20.38 18.40 22.88
CA LEU A 200 -20.68 17.32 21.92
C LEU A 200 -20.37 15.97 22.58
N ALA A 201 -21.13 14.93 22.22
CA ALA A 201 -20.91 13.60 22.76
C ALA A 201 -19.50 13.05 22.43
N ALA A 202 -18.83 12.44 23.41
CA ALA A 202 -17.43 12.01 23.32
C ALA A 202 -17.16 11.07 22.12
N TRP A 203 -18.12 10.22 21.76
CA TRP A 203 -18.00 9.32 20.60
C TRP A 203 -17.89 10.08 19.26
N ARG A 204 -18.51 11.26 19.14
CA ARG A 204 -18.42 12.09 17.92
C ARG A 204 -17.03 12.66 17.73
N TYR A 205 -16.40 13.10 18.81
CA TYR A 205 -15.01 13.55 18.78
C TYR A 205 -14.06 12.44 18.35
N LEU A 206 -14.33 11.20 18.77
CA LEU A 206 -13.51 10.05 18.39
C LEU A 206 -13.49 9.86 16.86
N PHE A 207 -14.65 9.88 16.20
CA PHE A 207 -14.73 9.80 14.73
C PHE A 207 -14.12 11.02 14.03
N LEU A 208 -14.30 12.23 14.57
CA LEU A 208 -13.75 13.45 13.98
C LEU A 208 -12.23 13.52 14.09
N ILE A 209 -11.66 13.22 15.26
CA ILE A 209 -10.22 13.29 15.51
C ILE A 209 -9.50 12.21 14.70
N PHE A 210 -9.99 10.98 14.74
CA PHE A 210 -9.36 9.89 13.99
C PHE A 210 -9.52 10.11 12.49
N GLY A 211 -10.71 10.50 12.03
CA GLY A 211 -10.93 10.87 10.64
C GLY A 211 -10.05 12.02 10.17
N ALA A 212 -9.81 13.05 11.00
CA ALA A 212 -8.91 14.15 10.66
C ALA A 212 -7.44 13.70 10.55
N ILE A 213 -6.97 12.86 11.48
CA ILE A 213 -5.61 12.29 11.42
C ILE A 213 -5.45 11.42 10.18
N THR A 214 -6.44 10.57 9.89
CA THR A 214 -6.44 9.73 8.69
C THR A 214 -6.51 10.54 7.40
N ALA A 215 -7.29 11.64 7.38
CA ALA A 215 -7.35 12.54 6.21
C ALA A 215 -6.01 13.25 5.97
N ALA A 216 -5.37 13.76 7.04
CA ALA A 216 -4.05 14.37 6.95
C ALA A 216 -3.01 13.37 6.45
N TRP A 217 -3.04 12.13 6.95
CA TRP A 217 -2.16 11.07 6.47
C TRP A 217 -2.44 10.65 5.03
N GLY A 218 -3.71 10.59 4.64
CA GLY A 218 -4.12 10.34 3.26
C GLY A 218 -3.59 11.39 2.30
N LEU A 219 -3.58 12.66 2.70
CA LEU A 219 -2.97 13.75 1.93
C LEU A 219 -1.45 13.58 1.81
N VAL A 220 -0.79 13.24 2.91
CA VAL A 220 0.65 12.92 2.90
C VAL A 220 0.90 11.77 1.93
N MET A 221 0.14 10.68 2.02
CA MET A 221 0.25 9.55 1.10
C MET A 221 -0.03 9.92 -0.35
N PHE A 222 -0.99 10.80 -0.62
CA PHE A 222 -1.30 11.23 -1.98
C PHE A 222 -0.12 11.96 -2.65
N PHE A 223 0.68 12.71 -1.88
CA PHE A 223 1.87 13.40 -2.41
C PHE A 223 3.17 12.60 -2.28
N LEU A 224 3.34 11.81 -1.21
CA LEU A 224 4.51 10.96 -1.00
C LEU A 224 4.44 9.73 -1.91
N LEU A 225 3.33 8.99 -1.94
CA LEU A 225 3.31 7.64 -2.49
C LEU A 225 3.56 7.66 -4.02
N PRO A 226 4.69 7.10 -4.50
CA PRO A 226 5.01 7.16 -5.91
C PRO A 226 4.17 6.19 -6.74
N ASP A 227 3.68 6.66 -7.88
CA ASP A 227 2.84 5.86 -8.81
C ASP A 227 3.62 4.73 -9.49
N THR A 228 4.93 4.88 -9.67
CA THR A 228 5.79 3.90 -10.36
C THR A 228 7.25 4.08 -9.92
N PRO A 229 8.07 3.02 -9.87
CA PRO A 229 9.50 3.13 -9.55
C PRO A 229 10.26 4.12 -10.45
N SER A 230 9.81 4.28 -11.70
CA SER A 230 10.36 5.21 -12.69
C SER A 230 9.97 6.69 -12.45
N SER A 231 8.88 6.96 -11.74
CA SER A 231 8.32 8.31 -11.52
C SER A 231 8.49 8.80 -10.07
N THR A 232 9.65 8.57 -9.47
CA THR A 232 9.89 8.79 -8.03
C THR A 232 10.73 10.01 -7.74
N PHE A 233 10.12 11.07 -7.22
CA PHE A 233 10.81 12.36 -7.04
C PHE A 233 11.99 12.35 -6.05
N TRP A 234 12.10 11.37 -5.14
CA TRP A 234 13.22 11.27 -4.19
C TRP A 234 14.41 10.41 -4.62
N LEU A 235 14.26 9.65 -5.70
CA LEU A 235 15.33 8.81 -6.24
C LEU A 235 15.97 9.52 -7.43
N SER A 236 17.30 9.55 -7.43
CA SER A 236 18.09 9.99 -8.57
C SER A 236 17.82 9.07 -9.78
N SER A 237 18.03 9.57 -11.00
CA SER A 237 17.81 8.80 -12.23
C SER A 237 18.56 7.45 -12.23
N THR A 238 19.79 7.42 -11.70
CA THR A 238 20.61 6.21 -11.53
C THR A 238 20.01 5.24 -10.52
N GLU A 239 19.51 5.74 -9.38
CA GLU A 239 18.86 4.92 -8.34
C GLU A 239 17.56 4.28 -8.83
N ARG A 240 16.77 5.00 -9.65
CA ARG A 240 15.53 4.47 -10.26
C ARG A 240 15.80 3.32 -11.21
N GLU A 241 16.82 3.47 -12.05
CA GLU A 241 17.18 2.43 -13.01
C GLU A 241 17.68 1.16 -12.28
N MET A 242 18.47 1.33 -11.22
CA MET A 242 18.88 0.22 -10.36
C MET A 242 17.68 -0.48 -9.68
N ALA A 243 16.70 0.29 -9.18
CA ALA A 243 15.50 -0.28 -8.57
C ALA A 243 14.66 -1.10 -9.57
N VAL A 244 14.46 -0.58 -10.78
CA VAL A 244 13.71 -1.27 -11.84
C VAL A 244 14.45 -2.53 -12.31
N ARG A 245 15.76 -2.45 -12.53
CA ARG A 245 16.58 -3.59 -12.95
C ARG A 245 16.54 -4.72 -11.92
N ARG A 246 16.58 -4.39 -10.63
CA ARG A 246 16.50 -5.37 -9.52
C ARG A 246 15.19 -6.15 -9.52
N VAL A 247 14.05 -5.47 -9.64
CA VAL A 247 12.72 -6.10 -9.62
C VAL A 247 12.48 -6.89 -10.91
N THR A 248 12.94 -6.37 -12.04
CA THR A 248 12.83 -7.04 -13.35
C THR A 248 13.69 -8.32 -13.41
N ALA A 249 14.89 -8.29 -12.81
CA ALA A 249 15.78 -9.47 -12.72
C ALA A 249 15.19 -10.61 -11.87
N ASP A 250 14.30 -10.31 -10.91
CA ASP A 250 13.59 -11.29 -10.08
C ASP A 250 12.32 -11.84 -10.77
N GLY A 251 12.14 -11.56 -12.07
CA GLY A 251 11.00 -12.02 -12.87
C GLY A 251 9.69 -11.29 -12.57
N GLN A 252 9.73 -10.17 -11.84
CA GLN A 252 8.60 -9.27 -11.70
C GLN A 252 8.68 -8.23 -12.82
N ALA A 253 8.18 -8.62 -14.00
CA ALA A 253 8.03 -7.68 -15.11
C ALA A 253 7.17 -6.49 -14.64
N GLY A 254 7.72 -5.28 -14.74
CA GLY A 254 7.03 -4.05 -14.38
C GLY A 254 5.61 -4.05 -14.96
N VAL A 255 4.64 -3.70 -14.10
CA VAL A 255 3.19 -3.77 -14.32
C VAL A 255 2.76 -3.01 -15.58
N LYS A 256 2.96 -3.62 -16.74
CA LYS A 256 2.41 -3.26 -18.05
C LYS A 256 1.94 -4.53 -18.77
N GLY A 257 1.33 -5.46 -18.02
CA GLY A 257 0.58 -6.56 -18.60
C GLY A 257 -0.76 -6.05 -19.11
N THR A 258 -0.92 -5.91 -20.43
CA THR A 258 -2.24 -5.76 -21.04
C THR A 258 -3.10 -6.95 -20.66
N PHE A 259 -4.30 -6.73 -20.11
CA PHE A 259 -5.23 -7.80 -19.75
C PHE A 259 -5.60 -8.64 -20.99
N ARG A 260 -5.17 -9.90 -21.04
CA ARG A 260 -5.47 -10.83 -22.13
C ARG A 260 -6.52 -11.84 -21.69
N VAL A 261 -7.74 -11.68 -22.18
CA VAL A 261 -8.87 -12.61 -21.92
C VAL A 261 -8.52 -14.04 -22.33
N SER A 262 -7.65 -14.22 -23.34
CA SER A 262 -7.17 -15.53 -23.76
C SER A 262 -6.50 -16.34 -22.65
N GLN A 263 -5.79 -15.69 -21.71
CA GLN A 263 -5.12 -16.37 -20.60
C GLN A 263 -6.09 -16.83 -19.50
N VAL A 264 -7.25 -16.19 -19.39
CA VAL A 264 -8.32 -16.59 -18.44
C VAL A 264 -9.01 -17.86 -18.93
N ILE A 265 -9.20 -17.97 -20.26
CA ILE A 265 -9.82 -19.15 -20.89
C ILE A 265 -8.87 -20.36 -20.85
N GLU A 266 -7.56 -20.14 -20.92
CA GLU A 266 -6.56 -21.22 -20.87
C GLU A 266 -6.33 -21.79 -19.46
N ALA A 267 -6.73 -21.05 -18.42
CA ALA A 267 -6.57 -21.44 -17.01
C ALA A 267 -7.85 -22.04 -16.37
N LEU A 268 -8.94 -22.14 -17.15
CA LEU A 268 -10.25 -22.67 -16.75
C LEU A 268 -10.44 -24.07 -17.31
#